data_AF-A0A7M4CCM6-F1
#
_entry.id   AF-A0A7M4CCM6-F1
#
_cell.length_a   1.000
_cell.length_b   1.000
_cell.length_c   1.000
_cell.angle_alpha   90.00
_cell.angle_beta   90.00
_cell.angle_gamma   90.00
#
_symmetry.space_group_name_H-M   'P 1'
#
loop_
_entity.id
_entity.type
_entity.pdbx_description
1 polymer ?
#
loop_
_entity_poly.entity_id
_entity_poly.type
_entity_poly.pdbx_seq_one_letter_code
_entity_poly.pdbx_strand_id
1 'polypeptide(L)'
;MQSVFYQPEAVVLVSKHLLNGSGSLRWIYRELAPTQSQDTGWLLFADNDNEQWNQEPNNFMPVVVATALAIEPSLQYILDLPYGTDLVFVNRNQIKGWWEPKSQTPIWLSDGTITPHIVIKQGEVMANDNN
;
A
#
# COMPACT_ATOMS: atom_id res chain seq x y z
N MET A 1 -3.63 -11.27 -11.18
CA MET A 1 -2.95 -11.22 -9.87
C MET A 1 -3.98 -11.63 -8.83
N GLN A 2 -3.63 -12.52 -7.90
CA GLN A 2 -4.54 -12.87 -6.79
C GLN A 2 -4.65 -11.69 -5.82
N SER A 3 -5.86 -11.44 -5.32
CA SER A 3 -6.11 -10.42 -4.30
C SER A 3 -5.29 -10.73 -3.06
N VAL A 4 -4.71 -9.68 -2.47
CA VAL A 4 -3.96 -9.76 -1.22
C VAL A 4 -4.83 -10.32 -0.10
N PHE A 5 -6.13 -10.04 -0.12
CA PHE A 5 -7.08 -10.48 0.91
C PHE A 5 -7.50 -11.95 0.79
N TYR A 6 -7.15 -12.61 -0.32
CA TYR A 6 -7.40 -14.04 -0.55
C TYR A 6 -6.16 -14.90 -0.25
N GLN A 7 -5.17 -14.34 0.44
CA GLN A 7 -3.89 -14.97 0.80
C GLN A 7 -3.66 -14.75 2.31
N PRO A 8 -4.06 -15.68 3.19
CA PRO A 8 -3.99 -15.48 4.65
C PRO A 8 -2.55 -15.32 5.18
N GLU A 9 -1.57 -15.87 4.46
CA GLU A 9 -0.13 -15.76 4.72
C GLU A 9 0.50 -14.50 4.12
N ALA A 10 -0.26 -13.66 3.41
CA ALA A 10 0.25 -12.47 2.75
C ALA A 10 0.91 -11.50 3.74
N VAL A 11 2.13 -11.08 3.40
CA VAL A 11 2.89 -10.10 4.16
C VAL A 11 3.19 -8.86 3.34
N VAL A 12 3.20 -7.73 4.04
CA VAL A 12 3.60 -6.41 3.58
C VAL A 12 4.89 -6.04 4.32
N LEU A 13 5.89 -5.52 3.62
CA LEU A 13 7.10 -5.00 4.24
C LEU A 13 6.85 -3.59 4.78
N VAL A 14 7.12 -3.38 6.06
CA VAL A 14 6.82 -2.12 6.76
C VAL A 14 8.08 -1.59 7.42
N SER A 15 8.38 -0.30 7.19
CA SER A 15 9.46 0.39 7.90
C SER A 15 9.26 0.32 9.41
N LYS A 16 10.33 -0.01 10.14
CA LYS A 16 10.31 -0.07 11.61
C LYS A 16 9.94 1.26 12.27
N HIS A 17 10.11 2.40 11.59
CA HIS A 17 9.64 3.70 12.08
C HIS A 17 8.12 3.79 12.19
N LEU A 18 7.38 3.09 11.33
CA LEU A 18 5.92 2.99 11.44
C LEU A 18 5.51 2.10 12.61
N LEU A 19 6.25 1.02 12.83
CA LEU A 19 5.94 0.02 13.84
C LEU A 19 6.24 0.48 15.26
N ASN A 20 7.30 1.28 15.44
CA ASN A 20 7.67 1.85 16.74
C ASN A 20 7.03 3.24 16.99
N GLY A 21 6.31 3.78 16.00
CA GLY A 21 5.63 5.08 16.08
C GLY A 21 6.56 6.30 16.00
N SER A 22 7.82 6.14 15.59
CA SER A 22 8.75 7.28 15.42
C SER A 22 8.48 8.09 14.16
N GLY A 23 7.72 7.53 13.20
CA GLY A 23 7.33 8.18 11.95
C GLY A 23 5.90 7.86 11.55
N SER A 24 5.37 8.64 10.60
CA SER A 24 4.00 8.48 10.08
C SER A 24 4.01 7.92 8.66
N LEU A 25 2.99 7.13 8.31
CA LEU A 25 2.88 6.57 6.95
C LEU A 25 2.82 7.68 5.91
N ARG A 26 3.71 7.61 4.92
CA ARG A 26 3.84 8.64 3.90
C ARG A 26 3.87 8.10 2.49
N TRP A 27 4.56 7.00 2.26
CA TRP A 27 4.79 6.48 0.92
C TRP A 27 4.58 4.98 0.91
N ILE A 28 4.04 4.46 -0.19
CA ILE A 28 3.97 3.02 -0.44
C ILE A 28 4.39 2.72 -1.87
N TYR A 29 5.06 1.59 -2.05
CA TYR A 29 5.48 1.10 -3.35
C TYR A 29 5.19 -0.39 -3.47
N ARG A 30 4.73 -0.84 -4.64
CA ARG A 30 4.57 -2.25 -4.95
C ARG A 30 5.66 -2.70 -5.92
N GLU A 31 6.55 -3.58 -5.47
CA GLU A 31 7.61 -4.15 -6.30
C GLU A 31 7.06 -4.88 -7.53
N LEU A 32 7.87 -4.93 -8.60
CA LEU A 32 7.47 -5.52 -9.88
C LEU A 32 7.40 -7.06 -9.85
N ALA A 33 8.17 -7.70 -8.97
CA ALA A 33 8.29 -9.15 -8.91
C ALA A 33 8.74 -9.62 -7.51
N PRO A 34 7.81 -9.76 -6.54
CA PRO A 34 8.14 -10.37 -5.25
C PRO A 34 8.67 -11.80 -5.46
N THR A 35 9.72 -12.15 -4.72
CA THR A 35 10.43 -13.43 -4.90
C THR A 35 9.91 -14.55 -4.00
N GLN A 36 9.11 -14.21 -2.99
CA GLN A 36 8.49 -15.15 -2.05
C GLN A 36 6.98 -15.20 -2.27
N SER A 37 6.37 -16.39 -2.17
CA SER A 37 4.94 -16.57 -2.41
C SER A 37 4.04 -15.81 -1.43
N GLN A 38 4.52 -15.58 -0.20
CA GLN A 38 3.83 -14.82 0.83
C GLN A 38 3.98 -13.31 0.69
N ASP A 39 4.96 -12.83 -0.09
CA ASP A 39 5.25 -11.42 -0.21
C ASP A 39 4.31 -10.77 -1.23
N THR A 40 3.52 -9.79 -0.78
CA THR A 40 2.59 -9.08 -1.66
C THR A 40 3.30 -8.11 -2.61
N GLY A 41 4.59 -7.86 -2.39
CA GLY A 41 5.43 -6.86 -3.03
C GLY A 41 5.24 -5.45 -2.47
N TRP A 42 4.43 -5.26 -1.42
CA TRP A 42 4.15 -3.91 -0.89
C TRP A 42 5.19 -3.51 0.15
N LEU A 43 5.76 -2.32 -0.01
CA LEU A 43 6.63 -1.66 0.95
C LEU A 43 5.96 -0.39 1.46
N LEU A 44 5.90 -0.23 2.77
CA LEU A 44 5.38 0.96 3.45
C LEU A 44 6.52 1.73 4.11
N PHE A 45 6.60 3.03 3.81
CA PHE A 45 7.65 3.93 4.28
C PHE A 45 7.06 5.03 5.16
N ALA A 46 7.83 5.38 6.19
CA ALA A 46 7.56 6.52 7.05
C ALA A 46 8.02 7.84 6.40
N ASP A 47 7.45 8.95 6.87
CA ASP A 47 7.82 10.31 6.50
C ASP A 47 9.27 10.69 6.86
N ASN A 48 9.84 10.03 7.86
CA ASN A 48 11.21 10.20 8.34
C ASN A 48 12.19 9.13 7.82
N ASP A 49 11.75 8.23 6.95
CA ASP A 49 12.65 7.32 6.24
C ASP A 49 13.48 8.10 5.22
N ASN A 50 14.77 7.79 5.13
CA ASN A 50 15.69 8.43 4.18
C ASN A 50 16.34 7.38 3.26
N GLU A 51 17.10 7.83 2.27
CA GLU A 51 17.74 6.92 1.29
C GLU A 51 18.63 5.85 1.95
N GLN A 52 19.42 6.23 2.97
CA GLN A 52 20.29 5.28 3.69
C GLN A 52 19.47 4.25 4.47
N TRP A 53 18.38 4.69 5.12
CA TRP A 53 17.47 3.80 5.83
C TRP A 53 16.80 2.79 4.90
N ASN A 54 16.33 3.27 3.74
CA ASN A 54 15.61 2.48 2.74
C ASN A 54 16.48 1.42 2.06
N GLN A 55 17.80 1.64 2.03
CA GLN A 55 18.76 0.69 1.47
C GLN A 55 19.04 -0.51 2.36
N GLU A 56 18.63 -0.47 3.64
CA GLU A 56 18.92 -1.54 4.59
C GLU A 56 17.71 -2.45 4.82
N PRO A 57 17.69 -3.69 4.31
CA PRO A 57 16.53 -4.59 4.42
C PRO A 57 16.13 -4.87 5.88
N ASN A 58 17.10 -4.86 6.79
CA ASN A 58 16.87 -5.05 8.22
C ASN A 58 16.05 -3.92 8.87
N ASN A 59 15.86 -2.78 8.20
CA ASN A 59 15.02 -1.69 8.67
C ASN A 59 13.54 -1.91 8.37
N PHE A 60 13.22 -2.91 7.56
CA PHE A 60 11.86 -3.32 7.24
C PHE A 60 11.51 -4.61 7.99
N MET A 61 10.23 -4.80 8.24
CA MET A 61 9.71 -6.01 8.85
C MET A 61 8.50 -6.51 8.05
N PRO A 62 8.47 -7.79 7.65
CA PRO A 62 7.26 -8.38 7.09
C PRO A 62 6.19 -8.46 8.18
N VAL A 63 5.01 -7.94 7.88
CA VAL A 63 3.84 -8.04 8.75
C VAL A 63 2.64 -8.55 7.96
N VAL A 64 1.75 -9.28 8.61
CA VAL A 64 0.49 -9.71 7.99
C VAL A 64 -0.37 -8.50 7.61
N VAL A 65 -1.22 -8.67 6.59
CA VAL A 65 -2.11 -7.61 6.07
C VAL A 65 -2.93 -6.93 7.17
N ALA A 66 -3.44 -7.70 8.14
CA ALA A 66 -4.22 -7.15 9.25
C ALA A 66 -3.42 -6.13 10.09
N THR A 67 -2.12 -6.37 10.31
CA THR A 67 -1.24 -5.45 11.03
C THR A 67 -1.00 -4.19 10.21
N ALA A 68 -0.83 -4.30 8.89
CA ALA A 68 -0.70 -3.14 8.02
C ALA A 68 -1.98 -2.28 8.03
N LEU A 69 -3.16 -2.90 7.96
CA LEU A 69 -4.45 -2.20 8.06
C LEU A 69 -4.64 -1.48 9.41
N ALA A 70 -4.04 -1.98 10.49
CA ALA A 70 -4.06 -1.31 11.79
C ALA A 70 -3.20 -0.03 11.80
N ILE A 71 -2.19 0.08 10.95
CA ILE A 71 -1.39 1.31 10.77
C ILE A 71 -2.22 2.36 10.01
N GLU A 72 -2.81 1.99 8.87
CA GLU A 72 -3.68 2.88 8.11
C GLU A 72 -4.79 2.09 7.39
N PRO A 73 -6.06 2.21 7.84
CA PRO A 73 -7.17 1.43 7.31
C PRO A 73 -7.45 1.64 5.82
N SER A 74 -7.09 2.79 5.24
CA SER A 74 -7.33 3.06 3.81
C SER A 74 -6.48 2.21 2.86
N LEU A 75 -5.48 1.49 3.37
CA LEU A 75 -4.74 0.49 2.61
C LEU A 75 -5.68 -0.57 1.98
N GLN A 76 -6.82 -0.85 2.61
CA GLN A 76 -7.82 -1.80 2.09
C GLN A 76 -8.27 -1.50 0.65
N TYR A 77 -8.23 -0.22 0.24
CA TYR A 77 -8.66 0.21 -1.09
C TYR A 77 -7.57 0.08 -2.14
N ILE A 78 -6.29 0.01 -1.73
CA ILE A 78 -5.15 0.11 -2.65
C ILE A 78 -4.31 -1.16 -2.72
N LEU A 79 -4.41 -2.08 -1.77
CA LEU A 79 -3.53 -3.26 -1.71
C LEU A 79 -3.70 -4.22 -2.88
N ASP A 80 -4.80 -4.13 -3.62
CA ASP A 80 -5.05 -4.90 -4.84
C ASP A 80 -4.66 -4.17 -6.14
N LEU A 81 -4.06 -2.98 -6.06
CA LEU A 81 -3.52 -2.28 -7.24
C LEU A 81 -2.32 -3.02 -7.87
N PRO A 82 -2.06 -2.88 -9.17
CA PRO A 82 -1.03 -3.65 -9.88
C PRO A 82 0.39 -3.51 -9.31
N TYR A 83 1.25 -4.47 -9.63
CA TYR A 83 2.70 -4.34 -9.41
C TYR A 83 3.27 -3.11 -10.11
N GLY A 84 4.25 -2.46 -9.49
CA GLY A 84 4.81 -1.19 -9.92
C GLY A 84 4.04 0.04 -9.45
N THR A 85 2.93 -0.15 -8.70
CA THR A 85 2.17 0.97 -8.12
C THR A 85 3.02 1.76 -7.14
N ASP A 86 2.91 3.07 -7.21
CA ASP A 86 3.72 4.02 -6.45
C ASP A 86 2.81 5.15 -5.95
N LEU A 87 2.63 5.27 -4.63
CA LEU A 87 1.61 6.16 -4.05
C LEU A 87 2.12 6.91 -2.83
N VAL A 88 1.61 8.14 -2.69
CA VAL A 88 1.81 8.99 -1.52
C VAL A 88 0.54 9.10 -0.72
N PHE A 89 0.64 8.91 0.59
CA PHE A 89 -0.43 9.20 1.52
C PHE A 89 -0.43 10.68 1.88
N VAL A 90 -1.56 11.34 1.68
CA VAL A 90 -1.73 12.77 1.91
C VAL A 90 -2.94 12.99 2.80
N ASN A 91 -2.78 13.82 3.83
CA ASN A 91 -3.88 14.36 4.62
C ASN A 91 -3.91 15.88 4.42
N ARG A 92 -4.86 16.39 3.64
CA ARG A 92 -5.04 17.82 3.34
C ARG A 92 -6.47 18.21 3.65
N ASN A 93 -6.67 19.28 4.41
CA ASN A 93 -8.00 19.79 4.78
C ASN A 93 -8.91 18.71 5.36
N GLN A 94 -8.35 17.82 6.19
CA GLN A 94 -9.05 16.67 6.79
C GLN A 94 -9.53 15.60 5.81
N ILE A 95 -9.19 15.70 4.52
CA ILE A 95 -9.39 14.64 3.53
C ILE A 95 -8.08 13.87 3.41
N LYS A 96 -8.16 12.57 3.73
CA LYS A 96 -7.08 11.61 3.53
C LYS A 96 -7.18 11.05 2.12
N GLY A 97 -6.05 10.77 1.49
CA GLY A 97 -6.03 10.18 0.16
C GLY A 97 -4.71 9.56 -0.24
N TRP A 98 -4.82 8.66 -1.21
CA TRP A 98 -3.70 8.06 -1.93
C TRP A 98 -3.55 8.74 -3.28
N TRP A 99 -2.34 9.19 -3.59
CA TRP A 99 -2.05 9.97 -4.80
C TRP A 99 -0.90 9.34 -5.57
N GLU A 100 -1.03 9.26 -6.89
CA GLU A 100 0.10 8.97 -7.75
C GLU A 100 1.02 10.20 -7.79
N PRO A 101 2.29 10.11 -7.36
CA PRO A 101 3.14 11.28 -7.17
C PRO A 101 3.49 12.00 -8.48
N LYS A 102 3.60 11.27 -9.59
CA LYS A 102 4.03 11.82 -10.89
C LYS A 102 2.95 12.64 -11.56
N SER A 103 1.74 12.08 -11.74
CA SER A 103 0.61 12.81 -12.32
C SER A 103 -0.12 13.70 -11.32
N GLN A 104 0.13 13.53 -10.01
CA GLN A 104 -0.67 14.12 -8.94
C GLN A 104 -2.16 13.75 -9.06
N THR A 105 -2.44 12.54 -9.54
CA THR A 105 -3.80 12.03 -9.66
C THR A 105 -4.20 11.34 -8.35
N PRO A 106 -5.34 11.70 -7.75
CA PRO A 106 -5.88 10.96 -6.62
C PRO A 106 -6.39 9.59 -7.07
N ILE A 107 -5.99 8.55 -6.36
CA ILE A 107 -6.40 7.16 -6.58
C ILE A 107 -7.53 6.76 -5.64
N TRP A 108 -7.54 7.34 -4.43
CA TRP A 108 -8.59 7.16 -3.44
C TRP A 108 -8.67 8.38 -2.53
N LEU A 109 -9.89 8.80 -2.17
CA LEU A 109 -10.15 9.88 -1.23
C LEU A 109 -11.15 9.44 -0.14
N SER A 110 -10.90 9.88 1.09
CA SER A 110 -11.70 9.48 2.26
C SER A 110 -13.11 10.06 2.30
N ASP A 111 -13.40 11.07 1.49
CA ASP A 111 -14.74 11.63 1.31
C ASP A 111 -15.61 10.82 0.34
N GLY A 112 -15.05 9.76 -0.25
CA GLY A 112 -15.73 8.88 -1.19
C GLY A 112 -15.89 9.45 -2.60
N THR A 113 -15.32 10.62 -2.88
CA THR A 113 -15.38 11.22 -4.24
C THR A 113 -14.59 10.41 -5.25
N ILE A 114 -13.56 9.68 -4.81
CA ILE A 114 -12.69 8.86 -5.65
C ILE A 114 -12.43 7.52 -4.97
N THR A 115 -12.70 6.44 -5.71
CA THR A 115 -12.45 5.06 -5.28
C THR A 115 -11.80 4.27 -6.41
N PRO A 116 -10.83 3.40 -6.12
CA PRO A 116 -10.23 2.53 -7.13
C PRO A 116 -11.27 1.63 -7.81
N HIS A 117 -11.23 1.59 -9.13
CA HIS A 117 -12.14 0.78 -9.95
C HIS A 117 -11.56 -0.63 -10.19
N ILE A 118 -11.59 -1.46 -9.16
CA ILE A 118 -11.12 -2.86 -9.19
C ILE A 118 -12.29 -3.79 -8.85
N VAL A 119 -12.38 -4.94 -9.52
CA VAL A 119 -13.32 -6.01 -9.18
C VAL A 119 -12.56 -7.27 -8.79
N ILE A 120 -12.99 -7.92 -7.71
CA ILE A 120 -12.47 -9.22 -7.30
C ILE A 120 -13.44 -10.32 -7.72
N LYS A 121 -13.00 -11.26 -8.56
CA LYS A 121 -13.77 -12.47 -8.93
C LYS A 121 -12.96 -13.71 -8.61
N GLN A 122 -13.54 -14.61 -7.81
CA GLN A 122 -12.87 -15.86 -7.39
C GLN A 122 -11.47 -15.63 -6.79
N GLY A 123 -11.27 -14.51 -6.10
CA GLY A 123 -9.99 -14.12 -5.52
C GLY A 123 -9.01 -13.47 -6.51
N GLU A 124 -9.36 -13.32 -7.79
CA GLU A 124 -8.53 -12.62 -8.77
C GLU A 124 -8.93 -11.16 -8.92
N VAL A 125 -7.92 -10.29 -8.97
CA VAL A 125 -8.04 -8.86 -9.27
C VAL A 125 -8.25 -8.67 -10.76
N MET A 126 -9.34 -8.01 -11.13
CA MET A 126 -9.66 -7.64 -12.51
C MET A 126 -9.93 -6.14 -12.64
N ALA A 127 -9.65 -5.59 -13.81
CA ALA A 127 -10.10 -4.26 -14.17
C ALA A 127 -11.63 -4.23 -14.22
N ASN A 128 -12.23 -3.15 -13.70
CA ASN A 128 -13.67 -2.92 -13.84
C ASN A 128 -13.95 -2.21 -15.16
N ASP A 129 -14.28 -2.95 -16.21
CA ASP A 129 -14.54 -2.40 -17.55
C ASP A 129 -15.96 -1.79 -17.69
N ASN A 130 -16.72 -1.68 -16.60
CA ASN A 130 -18.06 -1.08 -16.64
C ASN A 130 -17.95 0.45 -16.55
N ASN A 131 -17.99 1.08 -17.74
CA ASN A 131 -18.16 2.51 -17.94
C ASN A 131 -19.63 2.93 -17.83
#